data_AF-A0A525WCX9-F1
#
_entry.id   AF-A0A525WCX9-F1
#
_cell.length_a   1.000
_cell.length_b   1.000
_cell.length_c   1.000
_cell.angle_alpha   90.00
_cell.angle_beta   90.00
_cell.angle_gamma   90.00
#
_symmetry.space_group_name_H-M   'P 1'
#
loop_
_entity.id
_entity.type
_entity.pdbx_description
1 polymer ?
#
loop_
_entity_poly.entity_id
_entity_poly.type
_entity_poly.pdbx_seq_one_letter_code
_entity_poly.pdbx_strand_id
1 'polypeptide(L)' 'MYLCLCKGITESDVREAGQEGIVMPGQLNAKFGLKDAGCCGRCSRNIHEFVEIATATHHLPSSNSVRS' A
#
# COMPACT_ATOMS: atom_id res chain seq x y z
N MET A 1 -0.45 -11.15 -4.67
CA MET A 1 -0.20 -11.96 -3.46
C MET A 1 -0.69 -11.20 -2.23
N TYR A 2 -0.99 -11.88 -1.10
CA TYR A 2 -1.31 -11.22 0.17
C TYR A 2 -0.05 -10.78 0.91
N LEU A 3 0.00 -9.50 1.29
CA LEU A 3 1.04 -8.88 2.11
C LEU A 3 0.66 -8.87 3.61
N CYS A 4 -0.63 -8.91 3.93
CA CYS A 4 -1.12 -9.11 5.29
C CYS A 4 -2.32 -10.05 5.31
N LEU A 5 -2.16 -11.22 5.92
CA LEU A 5 -3.24 -12.20 6.05
C LEU A 5 -4.30 -11.77 7.08
N CYS A 6 -3.92 -11.10 8.16
CA CYS A 6 -4.86 -10.66 9.20
C CYS A 6 -5.92 -9.67 8.68
N LYS A 7 -5.54 -8.87 7.69
CA LYS A 7 -6.38 -7.80 7.13
C LYS A 7 -6.76 -8.05 5.68
N GLY A 8 -6.34 -9.18 5.09
CA GLY A 8 -6.61 -9.52 3.69
C GLY A 8 -6.01 -8.54 2.69
N ILE A 9 -4.85 -7.94 2.99
CA ILE A 9 -4.24 -6.92 2.13
C ILE A 9 -3.36 -7.58 1.09
N THR A 10 -3.56 -7.19 -0.16
CA THR A 10 -2.82 -7.62 -1.34
C THR A 10 -1.91 -6.53 -1.86
N GLU A 11 -1.01 -6.91 -2.75
CA GLU A 11 -0.20 -5.95 -3.51
C GLU A 11 -1.06 -4.94 -4.30
N SER A 12 -2.19 -5.36 -4.87
CA SER A 12 -3.09 -4.46 -5.60
C SER A 12 -3.64 -3.35 -4.72
N ASP A 13 -4.02 -3.67 -3.48
CA ASP A 13 -4.53 -2.67 -2.52
C ASP A 13 -3.45 -1.63 -2.16
N VAL A 14 -2.19 -2.08 -2.06
CA VAL A 14 -1.05 -1.18 -1.79
C VAL A 14 -0.71 -0.31 -2.99
N ARG A 15 -0.85 -0.84 -4.21
CA ARG A 15 -0.70 -0.07 -5.46
C ARG A 15 -1.76 1.04 -5.56
N GLU A 16 -3.01 0.73 -5.23
CA GLU A 16 -4.11 1.70 -5.17
C GLU A 16 -3.84 2.80 -4.14
N ALA A 17 -3.35 2.43 -2.94
CA ALA A 17 -2.90 3.41 -1.94
C ALA A 17 -1.81 4.35 -2.49
N GLY A 18 -0.85 3.81 -3.23
CA GLY A 18 0.20 4.60 -3.89
C GLY A 18 -0.34 5.60 -4.92
N GLN A 19 -1.37 5.22 -5.69
CA GLN A 19 -2.04 6.11 -6.64
C GLN A 19 -2.79 7.26 -5.95
N GLU A 20 -3.29 7.03 -4.74
CA GLU A 20 -3.86 8.06 -3.87
C GLU A 20 -2.80 8.96 -3.20
N GLY A 21 -1.50 8.72 -3.42
CA GLY A 21 -0.42 9.46 -2.77
C GLY A 21 -0.05 8.96 -1.38
N ILE A 22 -0.57 7.81 -0.95
CA ILE A 22 -0.29 7.21 0.36
C ILE A 22 0.96 6.34 0.23
N VAL A 23 2.13 6.96 0.44
CA VAL A 23 3.44 6.30 0.24
C VAL A 23 4.29 6.23 1.50
N MET A 24 3.96 6.99 2.56
CA MET A 24 4.77 6.98 3.78
C MET A 24 4.42 5.81 4.71
N PRO A 25 5.41 5.19 5.39
CA PRO A 25 5.17 4.04 6.27
C PRO A 25 4.08 4.26 7.33
N GLY A 26 4.03 5.45 7.92
CA GLY A 26 3.02 5.82 8.92
C GLY A 26 1.61 5.86 8.33
N GLN A 27 1.47 6.43 7.13
CA GLN A 27 0.18 6.51 6.43
C GLN A 27 -0.29 5.12 5.98
N LEU A 28 0.61 4.28 5.47
CA LEU A 28 0.29 2.89 5.10
C LEU A 28 -0.13 2.07 6.32
N ASN A 29 0.59 2.17 7.45
CA ASN A 29 0.19 1.52 8.69
C ASN A 29 -1.22 1.94 9.15
N ALA A 30 -1.54 3.24 9.02
CA ALA A 30 -2.85 3.78 9.39
C ALA A 30 -3.96 3.35 8.41
N LYS A 31 -3.76 3.50 7.09
CA LYS A 31 -4.73 3.12 6.04
C LYS A 31 -5.15 1.65 6.17
N PHE A 32 -4.18 0.79 6.48
CA PHE A 32 -4.36 -0.65 6.51
C PHE A 32 -4.58 -1.25 7.91
N GLY A 33 -4.56 -0.41 8.95
CA GLY A 33 -4.76 -0.87 10.33
C GLY A 33 -3.73 -1.91 10.80
N LEU A 34 -2.48 -1.81 10.33
CA LEU A 34 -1.46 -2.86 10.56
C LEU A 34 -1.00 -2.94 12.03
N LYS A 35 -1.29 -1.89 12.81
CA LYS A 35 -0.99 -1.78 14.25
C LYS A 35 -2.23 -1.84 15.14
N ASP A 36 -3.40 -2.10 14.56
CA ASP A 36 -4.64 -2.20 15.32
C ASP A 36 -4.61 -3.39 16.28
N ALA A 37 -5.33 -3.26 17.39
CA ALA A 37 -5.60 -4.38 18.28
C ALA A 37 -6.25 -5.54 17.48
N GLY A 38 -5.69 -6.74 17.59
CA GLY A 38 -6.15 -7.93 16.84
C GLY A 38 -5.39 -8.21 15.53
N CYS A 39 -4.51 -7.32 15.06
CA CYS A 39 -3.55 -7.64 14.00
C CYS A 39 -2.27 -8.25 14.59
N CYS A 40 -1.68 -9.26 13.96
CA CYS A 40 -0.44 -9.87 14.46
C CYS A 40 0.80 -8.96 14.37
N GLY A 41 0.70 -7.83 13.64
CA GLY A 41 1.75 -6.81 13.53
C GLY A 41 2.99 -7.22 12.71
N ARG A 42 3.06 -8.44 12.18
CA ARG A 42 4.23 -8.94 11.42
C ARG A 42 4.48 -8.13 10.16
N CYS A 43 3.43 -7.83 9.40
CA CYS A 43 3.47 -6.99 8.21
C CYS A 43 3.96 -5.56 8.50
N SER A 44 3.61 -4.97 9.65
CA SER A 44 4.08 -3.64 10.06
C SER A 44 5.60 -3.59 10.26
N ARG A 45 6.24 -4.71 10.63
CA ARG A 45 7.70 -4.80 10.74
C ARG A 45 8.39 -4.82 9.38
N ASN A 46 7.69 -5.24 8.33
CA ASN A 46 8.18 -5.23 6.94
C ASN A 46 7.50 -4.16 6.09
N ILE A 47 7.20 -2.99 6.70
CA ILE A 47 6.47 -1.92 6.02
C ILE A 47 7.18 -1.37 4.77
N HIS A 48 8.48 -1.60 4.63
CA HIS A 48 9.27 -1.18 3.47
C HIS A 48 8.77 -1.81 2.17
N GLU A 49 8.33 -3.08 2.19
CA GLU A 49 7.74 -3.74 1.03
C GLU A 49 6.46 -3.01 0.56
N PHE A 50 5.64 -2.53 1.50
CA PHE A 50 4.47 -1.73 1.18
C PHE A 50 4.85 -0.38 0.56
N VAL A 51 5.89 0.26 1.09
CA VAL A 51 6.39 1.55 0.60
C VAL A 51 6.94 1.42 -0.82
N GLU A 52 7.71 0.37 -1.10
CA GLU A 52 8.27 0.09 -2.43
C GLU A 52 7.15 -0.08 -3.47
N ILE A 53 6.13 -0.87 -3.15
CA ILE A 53 4.96 -1.09 -4.02
C ILE A 53 4.17 0.20 -4.25
N ALA A 54 3.86 0.94 -3.18
CA ALA A 54 3.09 2.18 -3.26
C ALA A 54 3.85 3.28 -4.02
N THR A 55 5.17 3.37 -3.82
CA THR A 55 6.01 4.38 -4.49
C THR A 55 6.16 4.08 -5.98
N ALA A 56 6.24 2.79 -6.37
CA ALA A 56 6.30 2.39 -7.77
C ALA A 56 5.08 2.84 -8.58
N THR A 57 3.91 2.96 -7.95
CA THR A 57 2.70 3.46 -8.62
C THR A 57 2.49 4.96 -8.52
N HIS A 58 2.99 5.60 -7.45
CA HIS A 58 2.96 7.05 -7.30
C HIS A 58 3.79 7.78 -8.39
N HIS A 59 4.85 7.15 -8.89
CA HIS A 59 5.70 7.71 -9.94
C HIS A 59 5.20 7.51 -11.38
N LEU A 60 4.02 6.91 -11.59
CA LEU A 60 3.40 6.88 -12.92
C LEU A 60 2.55 8.14 -13.09
N PRO A 61 3.04 9.19 -13.78
CA PRO A 61 2.11 10.14 -14.37
C PRO A 61 1.24 9.34 -15.33
N SER A 62 -0.07 9.45 -15.18
CA SER A 62 -1.04 8.90 -16.12
C SER A 62 -0.80 9.50 -17.51
N SER A 63 0.11 8.88 -18.27
CA SER A 63 0.23 9.08 -19.71
C SER A 63 -0.75 8.13 -20.37
N ASN A 64 -2.03 8.49 -20.35
CA ASN A 64 -2.99 8.17 -21.41
C ASN A 64 -4.32 8.88 -21.15
N SER A 65 -4.36 10.16 -21.52
CA SER A 65 -5.60 10.84 -21.90
C SER A 65 -5.42 11.42 -23.30
N VAL A 66 -5.22 10.55 -24.30
CA VAL A 66 -5.43 10.89 -25.72
C VAL A 66 -6.10 9.70 -26.41
N ARG A 67 -7.19 10.01 -27.13
CA ARG A 67 -8.13 9.19 -27.93
C ARG A 67 -9.44 8.89 -27.19
N SER A 68 -10.61 9.40 -27.60
CA SER A 68 -11.06 10.05 -28.85
C SER A 68 -12.29 10.92 -28.57
#